data_AF-A0AAV9NMA4-F1
#
_entry.id   AF-A0AAV9NMA4-F1
#
_cell.length_a   1.000
_cell.length_b   1.000
_cell.length_c   1.000
_cell.angle_alpha   90.00
_cell.angle_beta   90.00
_cell.angle_gamma   90.00
#
_symmetry.space_group_name_H-M   'P 1'
#
loop_
_entity.id
_entity.type
_entity.pdbx_description
1 polymer ?
#
loop_
_entity_poly.entity_id
_entity_poly.type
_entity_poly.pdbx_seq_one_letter_code
_entity_poly.pdbx_strand_id
1 'polypeptide(L)'
;MALPYPLPTRQLGTSGPVVPAMSFGLMSLGGAYGAAGTDEDRFKVLDAAYDLGARHWDDADIYGDTEELVGKWFERNPEKRKDIFLTTKFGIVINDQGMSLRSDVEYLRAAVERSLKKLKTDYIDLYYCHRVDGKTPIEETLKVMVELKNEGKIKNIGLSEVSVDTLKRASKIHHITAVQIEYSPWILDIERGEKGNAGLLDTCNELGTAIVAYSPLGRGFLTGTITSPEQVKGDWRGAIPRFQKEFFDRNMELTNKFKDIAEKKGLTTSQLVLAWLMRQGEQIHVLFGTRSAERLKENLFAVTVQLTDEENKTLRALSEKTQNLGLRYPEAMSVIMNYETPALKA
;
A
#
# COMPACT_ATOMS: atom_id res chain seq x y z
N MET A 1 1.28 10.35 -24.47
CA MET A 1 2.61 10.89 -24.10
C MET A 1 3.49 9.73 -23.61
N ALA A 2 4.81 9.81 -23.79
CA ALA A 2 5.73 8.79 -23.31
C ALA A 2 5.99 8.95 -21.80
N LEU A 3 6.17 7.83 -21.08
CA LEU A 3 6.63 7.87 -19.70
C LEU A 3 8.12 8.21 -19.66
N PRO A 4 8.60 8.93 -18.64
CA PRO A 4 10.03 9.03 -18.38
C PRO A 4 10.61 7.64 -18.11
N TYR A 5 11.81 7.38 -18.62
CA TYR A 5 12.56 6.16 -18.34
C TYR A 5 14.02 6.51 -18.04
N PRO A 6 14.54 6.18 -16.84
CA PRO A 6 13.86 5.51 -15.73
C PRO A 6 12.74 6.38 -15.13
N LEU A 7 11.79 5.74 -14.43
CA LEU A 7 10.76 6.47 -13.65
C LEU A 7 11.43 7.31 -12.55
N PRO A 8 10.86 8.47 -12.17
CA PRO A 8 11.34 9.25 -11.04
C PRO A 8 11.41 8.40 -9.77
N THR A 9 12.52 8.52 -9.06
CA THR A 9 12.79 7.78 -7.83
C THR A 9 12.74 8.69 -6.61
N ARG A 10 12.49 8.08 -5.45
CA ARG A 10 12.54 8.72 -4.13
C ARG A 10 13.28 7.82 -3.17
N GLN A 11 13.90 8.45 -2.19
CA GLN A 11 14.56 7.79 -1.07
C GLN A 11 13.48 7.13 -0.18
N LEU A 12 13.55 5.83 0.07
CA LEU A 12 12.58 5.11 0.91
C LEU A 12 13.04 5.12 2.36
N GLY A 13 12.72 6.21 3.06
CA GLY A 13 13.24 6.49 4.41
C GLY A 13 14.68 7.00 4.35
N THR A 14 15.08 7.79 5.34
CA THR A 14 16.31 8.61 5.35
C THR A 14 17.61 7.83 5.12
N SER A 15 17.63 6.52 5.42
CA SER A 15 18.79 5.64 5.20
C SER A 15 18.47 4.39 4.36
N GLY A 16 17.32 4.40 3.68
CA GLY A 16 16.87 3.25 2.91
C GLY A 16 17.41 3.18 1.48
N PRO A 17 16.82 2.35 0.63
CA PRO A 17 17.10 2.30 -0.80
C PRO A 17 16.40 3.42 -1.56
N VAL A 18 16.90 3.75 -2.75
CA VAL A 18 16.23 4.62 -3.72
C VAL A 18 15.36 3.76 -4.63
N VAL A 19 14.06 4.01 -4.65
CA VAL A 19 13.06 3.22 -5.38
C VAL A 19 12.15 4.13 -6.22
N PRO A 20 11.43 3.63 -7.24
CA PRO A 20 10.41 4.41 -7.93
C PRO A 20 9.43 5.08 -6.95
N ALA A 21 9.07 6.35 -7.19
CA ALA A 21 8.17 7.12 -6.32
C ALA A 21 6.74 6.51 -6.21
N MET A 22 6.39 5.63 -7.14
CA MET A 22 5.16 4.87 -7.15
C MET A 22 5.47 3.38 -7.16
N SER A 23 4.81 2.63 -6.29
CA SER A 23 4.91 1.17 -6.20
C SER A 23 3.69 0.49 -6.82
N PHE A 24 3.93 -0.66 -7.44
CA PHE A 24 2.91 -1.48 -8.08
C PHE A 24 2.42 -2.58 -7.12
N GLY A 25 1.17 -2.47 -6.69
CA GLY A 25 0.51 -3.42 -5.79
C GLY A 25 -0.07 -4.62 -6.54
N LEU A 26 0.29 -5.82 -6.08
CA LEU A 26 -0.02 -7.08 -6.76
C LEU A 26 -1.35 -7.72 -6.32
N MET A 27 -1.99 -7.20 -5.27
CA MET A 27 -3.27 -7.71 -4.74
C MET A 27 -4.35 -7.92 -5.82
N SER A 28 -4.41 -7.03 -6.83
CA SER A 28 -5.35 -7.14 -7.95
C SER A 28 -5.10 -8.36 -8.85
N LEU A 29 -3.85 -8.82 -8.95
CA LEU A 29 -3.46 -10.03 -9.69
C LEU A 29 -3.81 -11.31 -8.92
N GLY A 30 -4.03 -11.22 -7.60
CA GLY A 30 -4.50 -12.31 -6.73
C GLY A 30 -6.02 -12.45 -6.66
N GLY A 31 -6.77 -11.63 -7.41
CA GLY A 31 -8.23 -11.77 -7.53
C GLY A 31 -9.07 -10.95 -6.56
N ALA A 32 -8.48 -9.97 -5.85
CA ALA A 32 -9.22 -9.16 -4.88
C ALA A 32 -10.34 -8.30 -5.48
N TYR A 33 -10.27 -7.95 -6.78
CA TYR A 33 -11.26 -7.09 -7.44
C TYR A 33 -11.90 -7.79 -8.66
N GLY A 34 -12.17 -9.09 -8.51
CA GLY A 34 -12.68 -9.99 -9.54
C GLY A 34 -11.65 -11.03 -9.97
N ALA A 35 -12.03 -11.96 -10.85
CA ALA A 35 -11.19 -13.09 -11.23
C ALA A 35 -9.76 -12.68 -11.62
N ALA A 36 -8.77 -13.42 -11.09
CA ALA A 36 -7.35 -13.21 -11.33
C ALA A 36 -6.94 -13.43 -12.80
N GLY A 37 -7.67 -14.30 -13.52
CA GLY A 37 -7.32 -14.72 -14.87
C GLY A 37 -6.30 -15.86 -14.87
N THR A 38 -5.66 -16.09 -16.02
CA THR A 38 -4.60 -17.11 -16.16
C THR A 38 -3.24 -16.56 -15.72
N ASP A 39 -2.29 -17.44 -15.42
CA ASP A 39 -0.89 -17.04 -15.17
C ASP A 39 -0.32 -16.23 -16.34
N GLU A 40 -0.58 -16.64 -17.59
CA GLU A 40 -0.06 -15.93 -18.79
C GLU A 40 -0.59 -14.51 -18.92
N ASP A 41 -1.86 -14.26 -18.59
CA ASP A 41 -2.41 -12.90 -18.63
C ASP A 41 -1.79 -12.02 -17.54
N ARG A 42 -1.54 -12.60 -16.36
CA ARG A 42 -0.91 -11.91 -15.24
C ARG A 42 0.58 -11.66 -15.49
N PHE A 43 1.29 -12.58 -16.14
CA PHE A 43 2.67 -12.40 -16.57
C PHE A 43 2.82 -11.24 -17.56
N LYS A 44 1.90 -11.07 -18.52
CA LYS A 44 1.91 -9.89 -19.41
C LYS A 44 1.83 -8.57 -18.64
N VAL A 45 1.13 -8.53 -17.50
CA VAL A 45 1.07 -7.33 -16.66
C VAL A 45 2.39 -7.11 -15.91
N LEU A 46 3.01 -8.17 -15.38
CA LEU A 46 4.33 -8.09 -14.75
C LEU A 46 5.42 -7.71 -15.75
N ASP A 47 5.38 -8.26 -16.96
CA ASP A 47 6.27 -7.88 -18.07
C ASP A 47 6.07 -6.41 -18.43
N ALA A 48 4.83 -5.92 -18.55
CA ALA A 48 4.57 -4.50 -18.77
C ALA A 48 5.06 -3.63 -17.61
N ALA A 49 4.89 -4.04 -16.35
CA ALA A 49 5.44 -3.33 -15.20
C ALA A 49 6.96 -3.26 -15.26
N TYR A 50 7.60 -4.35 -15.65
CA TYR A 50 9.01 -4.36 -15.94
C TYR A 50 9.34 -3.39 -17.09
N ASP A 51 8.74 -3.49 -18.25
CA ASP A 51 9.13 -2.64 -19.39
C ASP A 51 8.89 -1.13 -19.14
N LEU A 52 7.87 -0.79 -18.34
CA LEU A 52 7.54 0.60 -17.99
C LEU A 52 8.39 1.18 -16.85
N GLY A 53 9.33 0.43 -16.29
CA GLY A 53 10.20 0.90 -15.19
C GLY A 53 9.58 0.80 -13.79
N ALA A 54 8.39 0.22 -13.63
CA ALA A 54 7.76 0.01 -12.32
C ALA A 54 8.47 -1.13 -11.57
N ARG A 55 9.56 -0.79 -10.87
CA ARG A 55 10.45 -1.74 -10.19
C ARG A 55 10.15 -1.99 -8.72
N HIS A 56 9.29 -1.20 -8.08
CA HIS A 56 8.86 -1.48 -6.70
C HIS A 56 7.56 -2.28 -6.74
N TRP A 57 7.64 -3.59 -6.47
CA TRP A 57 6.48 -4.49 -6.44
C TRP A 57 6.08 -4.78 -5.00
N ASP A 58 4.81 -4.54 -4.69
CA ASP A 58 4.25 -4.70 -3.35
C ASP A 58 3.25 -5.87 -3.32
N ASP A 59 3.63 -6.90 -2.57
CA ASP A 59 2.89 -8.13 -2.40
C ASP A 59 2.52 -8.40 -0.93
N ALA A 60 1.82 -9.49 -0.63
CA ALA A 60 1.63 -10.01 0.73
C ALA A 60 1.27 -11.50 0.69
N ASP A 61 1.62 -12.24 1.74
CA ASP A 61 1.29 -13.67 1.88
C ASP A 61 -0.22 -13.99 1.81
N ILE A 62 -1.05 -13.00 2.09
CA ILE A 62 -2.52 -13.10 2.09
C ILE A 62 -3.16 -12.82 0.73
N TYR A 63 -2.41 -12.35 -0.27
CA TYR A 63 -2.94 -11.91 -1.57
C TYR A 63 -3.13 -13.09 -2.55
N GLY A 64 -3.98 -14.06 -2.21
CA GLY A 64 -4.25 -15.20 -3.10
C GLY A 64 -2.97 -16.00 -3.40
N ASP A 65 -2.64 -16.19 -4.69
CA ASP A 65 -1.46 -16.91 -5.19
C ASP A 65 -0.37 -16.00 -5.77
N THR A 66 -0.36 -14.72 -5.39
CA THR A 66 0.53 -13.69 -5.95
C THR A 66 2.02 -13.95 -5.67
N GLU A 67 2.38 -14.40 -4.46
CA GLU A 67 3.77 -14.77 -4.17
C GLU A 67 4.23 -15.94 -5.06
N GLU A 68 3.38 -16.95 -5.28
CA GLU A 68 3.67 -18.04 -6.22
C GLU A 68 3.75 -17.57 -7.67
N LEU A 69 2.86 -16.66 -8.09
CA LEU A 69 2.88 -16.05 -9.42
C LEU A 69 4.20 -15.30 -9.65
N VAL A 70 4.60 -14.44 -8.71
CA VAL A 70 5.85 -13.69 -8.77
C VAL A 70 7.05 -14.64 -8.79
N GLY A 71 7.03 -15.69 -7.97
CA GLY A 71 8.09 -16.70 -8.00
C GLY A 71 8.20 -17.44 -9.33
N LYS A 72 7.09 -17.80 -9.96
CA LYS A 72 7.07 -18.35 -11.34
C LYS A 72 7.61 -17.33 -12.34
N TRP A 73 7.31 -16.05 -12.18
CA TRP A 73 7.83 -14.99 -13.06
C TRP A 73 9.35 -14.83 -12.91
N PHE A 74 9.89 -14.88 -11.68
CA PHE A 74 11.33 -14.88 -11.45
C PHE A 74 12.02 -16.12 -12.00
N GLU A 75 11.42 -17.31 -11.90
CA GLU A 75 11.97 -18.52 -12.52
C GLU A 75 12.05 -18.40 -14.05
N ARG A 76 11.09 -17.70 -14.68
CA ARG A 76 11.11 -17.39 -16.11
C ARG A 76 12.09 -16.26 -16.48
N ASN A 77 12.43 -15.40 -15.54
CA ASN A 77 13.25 -14.20 -15.74
C ASN A 77 14.31 -14.04 -14.62
N PRO A 78 15.19 -15.02 -14.41
CA PRO A 78 16.07 -15.05 -13.23
C PRO A 78 17.01 -13.84 -13.16
N GLU A 79 17.41 -13.29 -14.31
CA GLU A 79 18.27 -12.11 -14.40
C GLU A 79 17.58 -10.82 -13.95
N LYS A 80 16.24 -10.77 -13.96
CA LYS A 80 15.44 -9.58 -13.64
C LYS A 80 15.12 -9.43 -12.15
N ARG A 81 15.26 -10.50 -11.35
CA ARG A 81 14.95 -10.46 -9.90
C ARG A 81 15.69 -9.33 -9.19
N LYS A 82 16.98 -9.14 -9.50
CA LYS A 82 17.84 -8.11 -8.90
C LYS A 82 17.40 -6.67 -9.21
N ASP A 83 16.61 -6.47 -10.26
CA ASP A 83 16.12 -5.16 -10.67
C ASP A 83 14.80 -4.81 -9.97
N ILE A 84 14.08 -5.81 -9.44
CA ILE A 84 12.82 -5.62 -8.70
C ILE A 84 13.12 -5.35 -7.22
N PHE A 85 12.67 -4.21 -6.73
CA PHE A 85 12.53 -3.97 -5.30
C PHE A 85 11.25 -4.66 -4.80
N LEU A 86 11.41 -5.86 -4.25
CA LEU A 86 10.29 -6.72 -3.86
C LEU A 86 9.90 -6.51 -2.39
N THR A 87 8.64 -6.14 -2.21
CA THR A 87 7.98 -6.08 -0.91
C THR A 87 7.03 -7.27 -0.74
N THR A 88 7.06 -7.92 0.43
CA THR A 88 5.95 -8.78 0.89
C THR A 88 5.71 -8.60 2.39
N LYS A 89 4.69 -9.24 2.95
CA LYS A 89 4.19 -9.00 4.30
C LYS A 89 3.71 -10.29 4.96
N PHE A 90 3.67 -10.29 6.28
CA PHE A 90 3.07 -11.35 7.09
C PHE A 90 2.10 -10.78 8.12
N GLY A 91 1.25 -11.66 8.66
CA GLY A 91 0.60 -11.45 9.95
C GLY A 91 -0.92 -11.41 9.91
N ILE A 92 -1.52 -11.47 8.71
CA ILE A 92 -2.96 -11.74 8.56
C ILE A 92 -3.09 -13.24 8.26
N VAL A 93 -3.87 -13.95 9.08
CA VAL A 93 -4.14 -15.38 8.91
C VAL A 93 -5.63 -15.56 8.61
N ILE A 94 -5.93 -16.21 7.49
CA ILE A 94 -7.27 -16.67 7.15
C ILE A 94 -7.27 -18.19 7.15
N ASN A 95 -8.18 -18.78 7.93
CA ASN A 95 -8.41 -20.22 8.02
C ASN A 95 -9.91 -20.51 8.19
N ASP A 96 -10.25 -21.77 8.43
CA ASP A 96 -11.64 -22.21 8.63
C ASP A 96 -12.32 -21.53 9.84
N GLN A 97 -11.54 -21.01 10.78
CA GLN A 97 -12.03 -20.27 11.95
C GLN A 97 -12.19 -18.76 11.68
N GLY A 98 -11.87 -18.30 10.48
CA GLY A 98 -11.99 -16.91 10.04
C GLY A 98 -10.65 -16.20 9.99
N MET A 99 -10.71 -14.86 10.12
CA MET A 99 -9.53 -14.00 10.05
C MET A 99 -8.98 -13.71 11.45
N SER A 100 -7.66 -13.87 11.62
CA SER A 100 -6.93 -13.56 12.84
C SER A 100 -5.60 -12.89 12.53
N LEU A 101 -4.96 -12.30 13.55
CA LEU A 101 -3.69 -11.59 13.44
C LEU A 101 -2.59 -12.32 14.23
N ARG A 102 -1.39 -12.37 13.66
CA ARG A 102 -0.22 -13.03 14.25
C ARG A 102 1.03 -12.19 13.97
N SER A 103 1.58 -11.55 14.99
CA SER A 103 2.88 -10.86 14.91
C SER A 103 3.92 -11.45 15.87
N ASP A 104 3.63 -12.61 16.45
CA ASP A 104 4.54 -13.37 17.31
C ASP A 104 5.72 -13.97 16.54
N VAL A 105 6.78 -14.25 17.32
CA VAL A 105 8.07 -14.75 16.85
C VAL A 105 7.96 -16.04 16.03
N GLU A 106 7.16 -17.00 16.50
CA GLU A 106 7.01 -18.31 15.84
C GLU A 106 6.38 -18.14 14.46
N TYR A 107 5.27 -17.41 14.39
CA TYR A 107 4.57 -17.19 13.13
C TYR A 107 5.42 -16.39 12.14
N LEU A 108 6.09 -15.32 12.58
CA LEU A 108 6.97 -14.50 11.74
C LEU A 108 8.06 -15.35 11.05
N ARG A 109 8.75 -16.22 11.80
CA ARG A 109 9.77 -17.10 11.21
C ARG A 109 9.16 -18.07 10.21
N ALA A 110 8.02 -18.67 10.52
CA ALA A 110 7.37 -19.57 9.59
C ALA A 110 6.87 -18.84 8.33
N ALA A 111 6.41 -17.59 8.47
CA ALA A 111 5.90 -16.78 7.37
C ALA A 111 6.99 -16.41 6.37
N VAL A 112 8.15 -15.93 6.83
CA VAL A 112 9.24 -15.52 5.93
C VAL A 112 9.76 -16.70 5.10
N GLU A 113 9.90 -17.89 5.70
CA GLU A 113 10.31 -19.11 4.98
C GLU A 113 9.29 -19.53 3.92
N ARG A 114 7.99 -19.43 4.23
CA ARG A 114 6.93 -19.70 3.26
C ARG A 114 6.98 -18.70 2.09
N SER A 115 7.09 -17.41 2.38
CA SER A 115 7.18 -16.36 1.37
C SER A 115 8.39 -16.58 0.46
N LEU A 116 9.59 -16.77 1.01
CA LEU A 116 10.82 -17.01 0.23
C LEU A 116 10.69 -18.24 -0.68
N LYS A 117 10.11 -19.32 -0.16
CA LYS A 117 9.85 -20.55 -0.95
C LYS A 117 8.88 -20.30 -2.11
N LYS A 118 7.76 -19.60 -1.86
CA LYS A 118 6.75 -19.29 -2.88
C LYS A 118 7.30 -18.35 -3.95
N LEU A 119 8.00 -17.31 -3.51
CA LEU A 119 8.67 -16.31 -4.34
C LEU A 119 9.91 -16.86 -5.06
N LYS A 120 10.36 -18.07 -4.74
CA LYS A 120 11.54 -18.71 -5.35
C LYS A 120 12.78 -17.80 -5.33
N THR A 121 12.99 -17.09 -4.22
CA THR A 121 14.09 -16.14 -4.01
C THR A 121 14.69 -16.34 -2.62
N ASP A 122 15.95 -15.98 -2.46
CA ASP A 122 16.73 -16.08 -1.22
C ASP A 122 16.64 -14.84 -0.34
N TYR A 123 16.15 -13.72 -0.88
CA TYR A 123 15.90 -12.49 -0.13
C TYR A 123 14.63 -11.73 -0.55
N ILE A 124 14.11 -10.95 0.39
CA ILE A 124 13.04 -9.95 0.22
C ILE A 124 13.64 -8.56 0.46
N ASP A 125 13.34 -7.59 -0.39
CA ASP A 125 13.94 -6.25 -0.27
C ASP A 125 13.35 -5.46 0.89
N LEU A 126 12.04 -5.58 1.12
CA LEU A 126 11.35 -4.97 2.26
C LEU A 126 10.24 -5.87 2.78
N TYR A 127 10.34 -6.28 4.04
CA TYR A 127 9.36 -7.16 4.68
C TYR A 127 8.55 -6.40 5.73
N TYR A 128 7.22 -6.47 5.62
CA TYR A 128 6.31 -5.79 6.54
C TYR A 128 5.68 -6.74 7.55
N CYS A 129 5.57 -6.30 8.81
CA CYS A 129 4.47 -6.74 9.66
C CYS A 129 3.18 -6.08 9.13
N HIS A 130 2.31 -6.86 8.48
CA HIS A 130 1.11 -6.38 7.77
C HIS A 130 0.07 -5.79 8.73
N ARG A 131 -0.13 -6.44 9.87
CA ARG A 131 -0.98 -6.02 10.99
C ARG A 131 -0.39 -6.56 12.29
N VAL A 132 -0.42 -5.76 13.35
CA VAL A 132 0.01 -6.20 14.68
C VAL A 132 -1.12 -6.95 15.39
N ASP A 133 -0.79 -7.98 16.16
CA ASP A 133 -1.78 -8.86 16.78
C ASP A 133 -2.40 -8.33 18.09
N GLY A 134 -1.88 -7.21 18.63
CA GLY A 134 -2.34 -6.62 19.90
C GLY A 134 -1.96 -7.38 21.16
N LYS A 135 -1.10 -8.40 21.04
CA LYS A 135 -0.72 -9.31 22.13
C LYS A 135 0.79 -9.41 22.28
N THR A 136 1.51 -9.37 21.17
CA THR A 136 2.97 -9.43 21.11
C THR A 136 3.52 -8.01 21.20
N PRO A 137 4.41 -7.71 22.17
CA PRO A 137 5.13 -6.44 22.18
C PRO A 137 5.93 -6.26 20.88
N ILE A 138 5.84 -5.07 20.28
CA ILE A 138 6.51 -4.80 18.99
C ILE A 138 8.02 -5.06 19.05
N GLU A 139 8.63 -4.88 20.21
CA GLU A 139 10.05 -5.13 20.45
C GLU A 139 10.44 -6.61 20.20
N GLU A 140 9.55 -7.57 20.49
CA GLU A 140 9.81 -8.99 20.24
C GLU A 140 9.74 -9.31 18.75
N THR A 141 8.71 -8.80 18.05
CA THR A 141 8.60 -8.92 16.59
C THR A 141 9.82 -8.32 15.90
N LEU A 142 10.24 -7.12 16.30
CA LEU A 142 11.35 -6.41 15.66
C LEU A 142 12.70 -7.08 15.88
N LYS A 143 12.96 -7.67 17.06
CA LYS A 143 14.19 -8.44 17.29
C LYS A 143 14.36 -9.55 16.25
N VAL A 144 13.29 -10.31 15.98
CA VAL A 144 13.32 -11.39 14.98
C VAL A 144 13.47 -10.83 13.57
N MET A 145 12.80 -9.72 13.23
CA MET A 145 13.00 -9.09 11.92
C MET A 145 14.44 -8.61 11.72
N VAL A 146 15.10 -8.10 12.77
CA VAL A 146 16.52 -7.73 12.73
C VAL A 146 17.41 -8.97 12.55
N GLU A 147 17.12 -10.08 13.22
CA GLU A 147 17.83 -11.34 13.01
C GLU A 147 17.69 -11.84 11.57
N LEU A 148 16.48 -11.83 11.00
CA LEU A 148 16.23 -12.18 9.59
C LEU A 148 16.97 -11.24 8.63
N LYS A 149 17.12 -9.96 9.00
CA LYS A 149 17.92 -9.00 8.24
C LYS A 149 19.40 -9.35 8.29
N ASN A 150 19.93 -9.72 9.46
CA ASN A 150 21.31 -10.15 9.63
C ASN A 150 21.61 -11.48 8.93
N GLU A 151 20.62 -12.39 8.85
CA GLU A 151 20.66 -13.62 8.04
C GLU A 151 20.61 -13.33 6.52
N GLY A 152 20.32 -12.09 6.12
CA GLY A 152 20.25 -11.67 4.72
C GLY A 152 18.94 -12.00 4.00
N LYS A 153 17.99 -12.65 4.69
CA LYS A 153 16.66 -13.05 4.16
C LYS A 153 15.75 -11.87 3.89
N ILE A 154 15.88 -10.79 4.65
CA ILE A 154 15.22 -9.51 4.38
C ILE A 154 16.26 -8.39 4.34
N LYS A 155 16.08 -7.36 3.52
CA LYS A 155 17.02 -6.22 3.47
C LYS A 155 16.55 -5.03 4.29
N ASN A 156 15.25 -4.78 4.30
CA ASN A 156 14.61 -3.66 5.00
C ASN A 156 13.40 -4.13 5.81
N ILE A 157 13.07 -3.35 6.84
CA ILE A 157 11.99 -3.64 7.78
C ILE A 157 10.92 -2.57 7.63
N GLY A 158 9.68 -3.00 7.41
CA GLY A 158 8.52 -2.13 7.35
C GLY A 158 7.46 -2.52 8.37
N LEU A 159 6.60 -1.57 8.70
CA LEU A 159 5.39 -1.80 9.50
C LEU A 159 4.17 -1.33 8.70
N SER A 160 3.04 -1.98 8.88
CA SER A 160 1.80 -1.59 8.24
C SER A 160 0.73 -1.41 9.29
N GLU A 161 -0.02 -0.31 9.18
CA GLU A 161 -1.17 -0.02 10.04
C GLU A 161 -0.82 -0.16 11.53
N VAL A 162 0.16 0.64 11.96
CA VAL A 162 0.58 0.76 13.35
C VAL A 162 0.32 2.17 13.88
N SER A 163 0.18 2.27 15.19
CA SER A 163 0.05 3.54 15.90
C SER A 163 1.37 4.32 15.98
N VAL A 164 1.27 5.58 16.41
CA VAL A 164 2.43 6.42 16.74
C VAL A 164 3.27 5.81 17.87
N ASP A 165 2.65 5.27 18.93
CA ASP A 165 3.38 4.66 20.05
C ASP A 165 4.16 3.42 19.61
N THR A 166 3.48 2.52 18.90
CA THR A 166 4.06 1.29 18.37
C THR A 166 5.23 1.61 17.41
N LEU A 167 5.07 2.59 16.52
CA LEU A 167 6.14 3.03 15.62
C LEU A 167 7.35 3.60 16.37
N LYS A 168 7.12 4.47 17.38
CA LYS A 168 8.21 5.06 18.19
C LYS A 168 8.97 3.99 18.96
N ARG A 169 8.28 2.99 19.51
CA ARG A 169 8.92 1.86 20.21
C ARG A 169 9.70 0.96 19.27
N ALA A 170 9.13 0.61 18.12
CA ALA A 170 9.82 -0.18 17.09
C ALA A 170 11.12 0.50 16.64
N SER A 171 11.06 1.82 16.43
CA SER A 171 12.21 2.63 15.97
C SER A 171 13.35 2.71 16.98
N LYS A 172 13.11 2.42 18.26
CA LYS A 172 14.18 2.28 19.28
C LYS A 172 14.96 0.97 19.15
N ILE A 173 14.37 -0.04 18.51
CA ILE A 173 15.02 -1.35 18.30
C ILE A 173 15.82 -1.34 17.00
N HIS A 174 15.21 -0.88 15.90
CA HIS A 174 15.85 -0.73 14.60
C HIS A 174 15.08 0.31 13.77
N HIS A 175 15.77 1.04 12.89
CA HIS A 175 15.12 1.97 11.96
C HIS A 175 14.04 1.29 11.11
N ILE A 176 12.84 1.88 11.07
CA ILE A 176 11.74 1.40 10.23
C ILE A 176 11.84 2.11 8.88
N THR A 177 12.09 1.36 7.81
CA THR A 177 12.32 1.92 6.47
C THR A 177 11.05 2.60 5.94
N ALA A 178 9.90 1.97 6.14
CA ALA A 178 8.62 2.49 5.69
C ALA A 178 7.46 2.04 6.58
N VAL A 179 6.46 2.91 6.70
CA VAL A 179 5.13 2.58 7.20
C VAL A 179 4.15 2.55 6.03
N GLN A 180 3.46 1.43 5.84
CA GLN A 180 2.38 1.32 4.88
C GLN A 180 1.03 1.60 5.56
N ILE A 181 0.24 2.53 5.02
CA ILE A 181 -0.99 3.01 5.67
C ILE A 181 -2.00 3.51 4.62
N GLU A 182 -3.30 3.43 4.90
CA GLU A 182 -4.32 4.02 4.02
C GLU A 182 -4.18 5.54 4.02
N TYR A 183 -3.94 6.12 2.85
CA TYR A 183 -3.85 7.57 2.69
C TYR A 183 -4.32 7.98 1.29
N SER A 184 -5.29 8.89 1.23
CA SER A 184 -5.93 9.32 -0.02
C SER A 184 -6.71 10.61 0.21
N PRO A 185 -7.25 11.27 -0.84
CA PRO A 185 -8.21 12.37 -0.67
C PRO A 185 -9.39 12.10 0.28
N TRP A 186 -9.73 10.82 0.53
CA TRP A 186 -10.77 10.40 1.48
C TRP A 186 -10.27 10.11 2.89
N ILE A 187 -8.98 9.83 3.07
CA ILE A 187 -8.45 9.36 4.34
C ILE A 187 -7.22 10.20 4.62
N LEU A 188 -7.39 11.18 5.50
CA LEU A 188 -6.36 12.12 5.93
C LEU A 188 -5.93 11.87 7.37
N ASP A 189 -6.43 10.78 7.98
CA ASP A 189 -6.35 10.49 9.41
C ASP A 189 -4.90 10.52 9.93
N ILE A 190 -3.94 10.13 9.09
CA ILE A 190 -2.51 10.11 9.46
C ILE A 190 -1.91 11.50 9.68
N GLU A 191 -2.51 12.55 9.13
CA GLU A 191 -2.05 13.95 9.23
C GLU A 191 -2.32 14.53 10.64
N ARG A 192 -3.18 13.90 11.44
CA ARG A 192 -3.64 14.45 12.72
C ARG A 192 -3.41 13.45 13.85
N GLY A 193 -2.76 13.88 14.91
CA GLY A 193 -2.69 13.10 16.16
C GLY A 193 -3.86 13.41 17.09
N GLU A 194 -4.04 12.54 18.09
CA GLU A 194 -5.05 12.77 19.12
C GLU A 194 -4.68 13.97 20.00
N LYS A 195 -5.70 14.78 20.35
CA LYS A 195 -5.59 15.87 21.35
C LYS A 195 -4.45 16.87 21.08
N GLY A 196 -4.13 17.12 19.80
CA GLY A 196 -3.09 18.06 19.39
C GLY A 196 -1.66 17.50 19.38
N ASN A 197 -1.49 16.18 19.59
CA ASN A 197 -0.21 15.52 19.38
C ASN A 197 0.12 15.37 17.89
N ALA A 198 1.40 15.13 17.59
CA ALA A 198 1.87 14.80 16.24
C ALA A 198 1.13 13.58 15.68
N GLY A 199 0.72 13.66 14.42
CA GLY A 199 0.13 12.54 13.69
C GLY A 199 1.17 11.48 13.32
N LEU A 200 0.70 10.40 12.67
CA LEU A 200 1.60 9.39 12.12
C LEU A 200 2.49 10.00 11.02
N LEU A 201 1.97 10.92 10.22
CA LEU A 201 2.72 11.63 9.17
C LEU A 201 3.92 12.39 9.75
N ASP A 202 3.69 13.21 10.78
CA ASP A 202 4.75 13.98 11.45
C ASP A 202 5.74 13.06 12.15
N THR A 203 5.25 12.00 12.81
CA THR A 203 6.12 11.02 13.47
C THR A 203 7.03 10.30 12.46
N CYS A 204 6.52 9.94 11.29
CA CYS A 204 7.34 9.37 10.22
C CYS A 204 8.42 10.34 9.75
N ASN A 205 8.11 11.63 9.64
CA ASN A 205 9.10 12.66 9.30
C ASN A 205 10.21 12.76 10.35
N GLU A 206 9.83 12.83 11.63
CA GLU A 206 10.77 12.91 12.77
C GLU A 206 11.71 11.69 12.82
N LEU A 207 11.19 10.49 12.54
CA LEU A 207 11.94 9.24 12.59
C LEU A 207 12.68 8.92 11.28
N GLY A 208 12.49 9.74 10.24
CA GLY A 208 13.04 9.51 8.92
C GLY A 208 12.48 8.29 8.19
N THR A 209 11.24 7.90 8.51
CA THR A 209 10.52 6.74 7.96
C THR A 209 9.68 7.17 6.75
N ALA A 210 9.74 6.43 5.64
CA ALA A 210 8.87 6.71 4.50
C ALA A 210 7.41 6.29 4.78
N ILE A 211 6.48 6.87 4.03
CA ILE A 211 5.07 6.45 4.02
C ILE A 211 4.76 5.83 2.68
N VAL A 212 4.25 4.60 2.68
CA VAL A 212 3.70 3.94 1.49
C VAL A 212 2.18 4.01 1.58
N ALA A 213 1.59 4.94 0.83
CA ALA A 213 0.17 5.23 0.85
C ALA A 213 -0.61 4.20 0.01
N TYR A 214 -1.30 3.26 0.67
CA TYR A 214 -2.13 2.26 0.00
C TYR A 214 -3.57 2.74 -0.20
N SER A 215 -4.28 2.10 -1.14
CA SER A 215 -5.62 2.51 -1.59
C SER A 215 -5.72 4.00 -1.97
N PRO A 216 -4.74 4.59 -2.68
CA PRO A 216 -4.71 6.02 -2.98
C PRO A 216 -5.91 6.44 -3.84
N LEU A 217 -6.47 5.50 -4.62
CA LEU A 217 -7.64 5.70 -5.47
C LEU A 217 -8.95 5.27 -4.79
N GLY A 218 -9.00 5.15 -3.47
CA GLY A 218 -10.21 4.77 -2.73
C GLY A 218 -10.79 3.44 -3.20
N ARG A 219 -9.92 2.44 -3.45
CA ARG A 219 -10.31 1.10 -3.96
C ARG A 219 -11.07 1.17 -5.30
N GLY A 220 -10.70 2.14 -6.14
CA GLY A 220 -11.28 2.40 -7.46
C GLY A 220 -12.33 3.50 -7.46
N PHE A 221 -12.81 3.94 -6.30
CA PHE A 221 -13.88 4.93 -6.24
C PHE A 221 -13.42 6.33 -6.70
N LEU A 222 -12.22 6.76 -6.29
CA LEU A 222 -11.64 8.06 -6.68
C LEU A 222 -11.15 8.10 -8.14
N THR A 223 -11.41 7.05 -8.92
CA THR A 223 -11.15 7.06 -10.38
C THR A 223 -12.30 7.72 -11.15
N GLY A 224 -13.50 7.80 -10.54
CA GLY A 224 -14.72 8.22 -11.23
C GLY A 224 -15.32 7.18 -12.18
N THR A 225 -14.76 5.97 -12.26
CA THR A 225 -15.31 4.89 -13.12
C THR A 225 -16.36 4.04 -12.42
N ILE A 226 -16.40 4.09 -11.08
CA ILE A 226 -17.46 3.45 -10.29
C ILE A 226 -18.57 4.49 -10.10
N THR A 227 -19.68 4.30 -10.81
CA THR A 227 -20.82 5.23 -10.85
C THR A 227 -22.08 4.65 -10.22
N SER A 228 -22.03 3.40 -9.73
CA SER A 228 -23.12 2.77 -8.99
C SER A 228 -22.60 1.70 -8.02
N PRO A 229 -23.24 1.52 -6.85
CA PRO A 229 -22.98 0.38 -5.94
C PRO A 229 -23.05 -0.99 -6.63
N GLU A 230 -23.86 -1.12 -7.68
CA GLU A 230 -24.04 -2.39 -8.40
C GLU A 230 -22.74 -2.90 -9.03
N GLN A 231 -21.82 -2.00 -9.43
CA GLN A 231 -20.58 -2.36 -10.11
C GLN A 231 -19.55 -3.05 -9.20
N VAL A 232 -19.74 -3.00 -7.88
CA VAL A 232 -18.83 -3.60 -6.91
C VAL A 232 -19.43 -4.79 -6.14
N LYS A 233 -20.69 -5.16 -6.42
CA LYS A 233 -21.33 -6.30 -5.75
C LYS A 233 -20.66 -7.65 -6.02
N GLY A 234 -19.89 -7.75 -7.10
CA GLY A 234 -19.17 -8.97 -7.49
C GLY A 234 -17.85 -9.20 -6.74
N ASP A 235 -17.43 -8.28 -5.87
CA ASP A 235 -16.25 -8.45 -5.02
C ASP A 235 -16.46 -7.87 -3.62
N TRP A 236 -15.43 -7.95 -2.78
CA TRP A 236 -15.52 -7.59 -1.36
C TRP A 236 -15.84 -6.10 -1.13
N ARG A 237 -15.63 -5.22 -2.12
CA ARG A 237 -16.04 -3.80 -2.03
C ARG A 237 -17.55 -3.67 -1.88
N GLY A 238 -18.33 -4.62 -2.40
CA GLY A 238 -19.77 -4.69 -2.23
C GLY A 238 -20.22 -4.85 -0.77
N ALA A 239 -19.32 -5.20 0.16
CA ALA A 239 -19.59 -5.24 1.60
C ALA A 239 -19.07 -4.00 2.35
N ILE A 240 -18.27 -3.13 1.72
CA ILE A 240 -17.74 -1.93 2.36
C ILE A 240 -18.87 -0.91 2.53
N PRO A 241 -19.11 -0.38 3.75
CA PRO A 241 -20.16 0.62 3.97
C PRO A 241 -20.08 1.82 3.03
N ARG A 242 -18.88 2.37 2.76
CA ARG A 242 -18.70 3.53 1.86
C ARG A 242 -19.22 3.35 0.42
N PHE A 243 -19.35 2.09 -0.02
CA PHE A 243 -19.85 1.73 -1.35
C PHE A 243 -21.35 1.44 -1.36
N GLN A 244 -22.01 1.44 -0.19
CA GLN A 244 -23.45 1.18 -0.08
C GLN A 244 -24.26 2.39 -0.53
N LYS A 245 -25.48 2.10 -1.00
CA LYS A 245 -26.43 3.09 -1.53
C LYS A 245 -26.64 4.30 -0.61
N GLU A 246 -26.64 4.09 0.71
CA GLU A 246 -26.80 5.15 1.72
C GLU A 246 -25.71 6.22 1.65
N PHE A 247 -24.46 5.82 1.36
CA PHE A 247 -23.30 6.71 1.41
C PHE A 247 -22.73 7.05 0.03
N PHE A 248 -23.10 6.28 -1.01
CA PHE A 248 -22.48 6.32 -2.33
C PHE A 248 -22.51 7.72 -2.96
N ASP A 249 -23.68 8.33 -3.10
CA ASP A 249 -23.83 9.61 -3.80
C ASP A 249 -23.08 10.74 -3.10
N ARG A 250 -23.08 10.75 -1.75
CA ARG A 250 -22.34 11.71 -0.95
C ARG A 250 -20.83 11.53 -1.10
N ASN A 251 -20.35 10.29 -1.06
CA ASN A 251 -18.94 9.98 -1.23
C ASN A 251 -18.45 10.30 -2.67
N MET A 252 -19.34 10.25 -3.67
CA MET A 252 -19.04 10.63 -5.06
C MET A 252 -18.86 12.14 -5.27
N GLU A 253 -19.34 12.99 -4.37
CA GLU A 253 -19.19 14.45 -4.52
C GLU A 253 -17.72 14.86 -4.62
N LEU A 254 -16.82 14.26 -3.83
CA LEU A 254 -15.39 14.54 -3.90
C LEU A 254 -14.80 14.04 -5.23
N THR A 255 -15.13 12.81 -5.62
CA THR A 255 -14.67 12.20 -6.87
C THR A 255 -15.05 13.06 -8.07
N ASN A 256 -16.28 13.56 -8.12
CA ASN A 256 -16.75 14.40 -9.22
C ASN A 256 -15.98 15.73 -9.29
N LYS A 257 -15.69 16.37 -8.15
CA LYS A 257 -14.89 17.60 -8.13
C LYS A 257 -13.45 17.37 -8.58
N PHE A 258 -12.83 16.25 -8.19
CA PHE A 258 -11.51 15.86 -8.70
C PHE A 258 -11.55 15.58 -10.20
N LYS A 259 -12.60 14.90 -10.68
CA LYS A 259 -12.81 14.62 -12.11
C LYS A 259 -12.90 15.91 -12.92
N ASP A 260 -13.70 16.89 -12.48
CA ASP A 260 -13.85 18.18 -13.16
C ASP A 260 -12.50 18.94 -13.29
N ILE A 261 -11.65 18.85 -12.26
CA ILE A 261 -10.31 19.47 -12.29
C ILE A 261 -9.38 18.69 -13.22
N ALA A 262 -9.43 17.36 -13.19
CA ALA A 262 -8.60 16.50 -14.03
C ALA A 262 -8.92 16.72 -15.53
N GLU A 263 -10.20 16.78 -15.88
CA GLU A 263 -10.67 17.00 -17.26
C GLU A 263 -10.19 18.34 -17.83
N LYS A 264 -10.23 19.42 -17.03
CA LYS A 264 -9.70 20.73 -17.43
C LYS A 264 -8.20 20.72 -17.72
N LYS A 265 -7.45 19.77 -17.14
CA LYS A 265 -6.02 19.57 -17.36
C LYS A 265 -5.71 18.48 -18.41
N GLY A 266 -6.72 17.85 -19.00
CA GLY A 266 -6.53 16.72 -19.91
C GLY A 266 -5.94 15.47 -19.23
N LEU A 267 -6.19 15.32 -17.93
CA LEU A 267 -5.73 14.19 -17.11
C LEU A 267 -6.90 13.26 -16.79
N THR A 268 -6.61 12.00 -16.49
CA THR A 268 -7.59 11.15 -15.82
C THR A 268 -7.68 11.53 -14.34
N THR A 269 -8.83 11.28 -13.71
CA THR A 269 -9.01 11.50 -12.27
C THR A 269 -7.96 10.75 -11.47
N SER A 270 -7.62 9.52 -11.88
CA SER A 270 -6.58 8.71 -11.25
C SER A 270 -5.21 9.39 -11.28
N GLN A 271 -4.81 9.92 -12.44
CA GLN A 271 -3.53 10.65 -12.56
C GLN A 271 -3.48 11.86 -11.64
N LEU A 272 -4.58 12.63 -11.57
CA LEU A 272 -4.65 13.80 -10.69
C LEU A 272 -4.54 13.40 -9.21
N VAL A 273 -5.27 12.38 -8.77
CA VAL A 273 -5.26 11.89 -7.38
C VAL A 273 -3.88 11.39 -6.98
N LEU A 274 -3.24 10.57 -7.82
CA LEU A 274 -1.92 10.00 -7.55
C LEU A 274 -0.84 11.10 -7.50
N ALA A 275 -0.89 12.06 -8.42
CA ALA A 275 0.03 13.19 -8.44
C ALA A 275 -0.15 14.11 -7.23
N TRP A 276 -1.41 14.37 -6.85
CA TRP A 276 -1.72 15.13 -5.65
C TRP A 276 -1.17 14.46 -4.39
N LEU A 277 -1.33 13.14 -4.26
CA LEU A 277 -0.83 12.42 -3.10
C LEU A 277 0.71 12.48 -2.99
N MET A 278 1.41 12.34 -4.12
CA MET A 278 2.87 12.53 -4.18
C MET A 278 3.32 13.96 -3.86
N ARG A 279 2.46 14.96 -4.04
CA ARG A 279 2.73 16.38 -3.71
C ARG A 279 2.60 16.68 -2.21
N GLN A 280 1.98 15.80 -1.42
CA GLN A 280 1.78 16.04 0.03
C GLN A 280 3.06 15.84 0.86
N GLY A 281 4.11 15.24 0.29
CA GLY A 281 5.40 15.09 0.95
C GLY A 281 6.40 14.28 0.12
N GLU A 282 7.70 14.56 0.27
CA GLU A 282 8.78 13.84 -0.42
C GLU A 282 8.98 12.41 0.10
N GLN A 283 8.66 12.18 1.37
CA GLN A 283 8.68 10.89 2.04
C GLN A 283 7.51 9.97 1.66
N ILE A 284 6.53 10.49 0.92
CA ILE A 284 5.33 9.74 0.52
C ILE A 284 5.61 9.02 -0.80
N HIS A 285 5.42 7.72 -0.78
CA HIS A 285 5.41 6.81 -1.91
C HIS A 285 3.98 6.33 -2.14
N VAL A 286 3.53 6.27 -3.40
CA VAL A 286 2.13 5.95 -3.70
C VAL A 286 2.01 4.53 -4.22
N LEU A 287 1.22 3.70 -3.51
CA LEU A 287 1.00 2.30 -3.84
C LEU A 287 -0.34 2.13 -4.56
N PHE A 288 -0.30 1.89 -5.86
CA PHE A 288 -1.49 1.61 -6.66
C PHE A 288 -1.44 0.19 -7.24
N GLY A 289 -2.60 -0.45 -7.37
CA GLY A 289 -2.72 -1.78 -7.96
C GLY A 289 -3.62 -1.77 -9.18
N THR A 290 -3.37 -2.68 -10.11
CA THR A 290 -4.19 -2.90 -11.31
C THR A 290 -3.91 -4.29 -11.88
N ARG A 291 -4.83 -4.79 -12.71
CA ARG A 291 -4.66 -6.02 -13.49
C ARG A 291 -4.55 -5.77 -15.00
N SER A 292 -4.39 -4.51 -15.40
CA SER A 292 -4.33 -4.09 -16.80
C SER A 292 -3.04 -3.32 -17.05
N ALA A 293 -2.29 -3.73 -18.06
CA ALA A 293 -1.08 -3.04 -18.53
C ALA A 293 -1.39 -1.60 -19.00
N GLU A 294 -2.57 -1.38 -19.58
CA GLU A 294 -3.02 -0.05 -19.99
C GLU A 294 -3.24 0.85 -18.77
N ARG A 295 -3.98 0.36 -17.76
CA ARG A 295 -4.21 1.11 -16.50
C ARG A 295 -2.93 1.32 -15.71
N LEU A 296 -1.99 0.38 -15.80
CA LEU A 296 -0.66 0.51 -15.21
C LEU A 296 0.06 1.70 -15.84
N LYS A 297 0.15 1.75 -17.17
CA LYS A 297 0.75 2.88 -17.90
C LYS A 297 0.02 4.20 -17.65
N GLU A 298 -1.31 4.19 -17.62
CA GLU A 298 -2.15 5.36 -17.32
C GLU A 298 -1.82 5.93 -15.94
N ASN A 299 -1.76 5.09 -14.90
CA ASN A 299 -1.47 5.52 -13.53
C ASN A 299 -0.03 5.99 -13.37
N LEU A 300 0.96 5.29 -13.97
CA LEU A 300 2.36 5.68 -13.92
C LEU A 300 2.60 7.08 -14.50
N PHE A 301 1.75 7.55 -15.42
CA PHE A 301 1.86 8.89 -15.99
C PHE A 301 1.71 9.99 -14.92
N ALA A 302 1.10 9.70 -13.77
CA ALA A 302 0.97 10.62 -12.65
C ALA A 302 2.32 11.20 -12.18
N VAL A 303 3.44 10.48 -12.36
CA VAL A 303 4.79 10.98 -12.00
C VAL A 303 5.22 12.21 -12.81
N THR A 304 4.57 12.47 -13.94
CA THR A 304 4.86 13.62 -14.82
C THR A 304 3.97 14.81 -14.56
N VAL A 305 2.90 14.63 -13.76
CA VAL A 305 1.91 15.65 -13.50
C VAL A 305 2.46 16.62 -12.45
N GLN A 306 2.60 17.88 -12.86
CA GLN A 306 2.97 18.98 -11.97
C GLN A 306 1.71 19.72 -11.54
N LEU A 307 1.53 19.86 -10.23
CA LEU A 307 0.47 20.67 -9.63
C LEU A 307 1.04 22.01 -9.19
N THR A 308 0.38 23.10 -9.56
CA THR A 308 0.71 24.41 -8.99
C THR A 308 0.34 24.44 -7.50
N ASP A 309 0.90 25.38 -6.75
CA ASP A 309 0.56 25.52 -5.34
C ASP A 309 -0.93 25.85 -5.13
N GLU A 310 -1.54 26.61 -6.05
CA GLU A 310 -2.97 26.91 -6.01
C GLU A 310 -3.85 25.68 -6.31
N GLU A 311 -3.44 24.85 -7.27
CA GLU A 311 -4.12 23.57 -7.56
C GLU A 311 -4.02 22.62 -6.37
N ASN A 312 -2.83 22.50 -5.78
CA ASN A 312 -2.63 21.68 -4.59
C ASN A 312 -3.50 22.15 -3.42
N LYS A 313 -3.55 23.47 -3.18
CA LYS A 313 -4.38 24.09 -2.14
C LYS A 313 -5.87 23.88 -2.39
N THR A 314 -6.30 23.98 -3.65
CA THR A 314 -7.69 23.72 -4.05
C THR A 314 -8.08 22.28 -3.78
N LEU A 315 -7.28 21.30 -4.24
CA LEU A 315 -7.53 19.88 -4.04
C LEU A 315 -7.50 19.50 -2.55
N ARG A 316 -6.56 20.06 -1.79
CA ARG A 316 -6.49 19.94 -0.32
C ARG A 316 -7.80 20.39 0.33
N ALA A 317 -8.26 21.61 0.02
CA ALA A 317 -9.48 22.16 0.60
C ALA A 317 -10.73 21.33 0.25
N LEU A 318 -10.75 20.67 -0.90
CA LEU A 318 -11.82 19.73 -1.26
C LEU A 318 -11.78 18.48 -0.37
N SER A 319 -10.62 17.87 -0.19
CA SER A 319 -10.44 16.70 0.67
C SER A 319 -10.81 16.99 2.12
N GLU A 320 -10.36 18.12 2.68
CA GLU A 320 -10.62 18.51 4.07
C GLU A 320 -12.10 18.81 4.37
N LYS A 321 -12.84 19.31 3.37
CA LYS A 321 -14.28 19.58 3.50
C LYS A 321 -15.14 18.34 3.32
N THR A 322 -14.58 17.25 2.80
CA THR A 322 -15.37 16.06 2.50
C THR A 322 -15.64 15.27 3.78
N GLN A 323 -16.91 14.98 4.02
CA GLN A 323 -17.32 14.01 5.03
C GLN A 323 -17.33 12.63 4.38
N ASN A 324 -16.32 11.81 4.68
CA ASN A 324 -16.24 10.45 4.14
C ASN A 324 -17.10 9.53 4.99
N LEU A 325 -18.29 9.20 4.47
CA LEU A 325 -19.33 8.50 5.21
C LEU A 325 -19.21 6.98 5.06
N GLY A 326 -19.43 6.25 6.15
CA GLY A 326 -19.31 4.80 6.24
C GLY A 326 -17.91 4.32 6.64
N LEU A 327 -17.86 3.16 7.29
CA LEU A 327 -16.60 2.52 7.72
C LEU A 327 -15.74 2.09 6.52
N ARG A 328 -14.41 2.14 6.70
CA ARG A 328 -13.43 1.75 5.66
C ARG A 328 -13.38 0.24 5.39
N TYR A 329 -13.83 -0.56 6.35
CA TYR A 329 -13.95 -2.02 6.26
C TYR A 329 -15.33 -2.47 6.74
N PRO A 330 -15.83 -3.63 6.27
CA PRO A 330 -16.99 -4.28 6.88
C PRO A 330 -16.72 -4.61 8.36
N GLU A 331 -17.76 -4.62 9.19
CA GLU A 331 -17.63 -4.94 10.63
C GLU A 331 -16.99 -6.31 10.89
N ALA A 332 -17.26 -7.29 10.01
CA ALA A 332 -16.66 -8.62 10.04
C ALA A 332 -15.12 -8.61 9.87
N MET A 333 -14.56 -7.50 9.38
CA MET A 333 -13.12 -7.27 9.25
C MET A 333 -12.59 -6.28 10.30
N SER A 334 -13.35 -5.96 11.34
CA SER A 334 -12.88 -5.03 12.40
C SER A 334 -11.57 -5.47 13.07
N VAL A 335 -11.27 -6.77 13.13
CA VAL A 335 -10.03 -7.29 13.72
C VAL A 335 -8.78 -6.73 13.06
N ILE A 336 -8.80 -6.42 11.75
CA ILE A 336 -7.62 -5.82 11.10
C ILE A 336 -7.39 -4.37 11.54
N MET A 337 -8.39 -3.68 12.10
CA MET A 337 -8.28 -2.30 12.58
C MET A 337 -7.54 -2.16 13.93
N ASN A 338 -6.74 -3.16 14.32
CA ASN A 338 -5.86 -3.04 15.46
C ASN A 338 -4.51 -2.44 15.05
N TYR A 339 -4.12 -1.36 15.70
CA TYR A 339 -2.91 -0.58 15.41
C TYR A 339 -1.87 -0.65 16.54
N GLU A 340 -2.23 -1.22 17.69
CA GLU A 340 -1.45 -1.12 18.92
C GLU A 340 -0.82 -2.43 19.34
N THR A 341 0.28 -2.32 20.09
CA THR A 341 0.95 -3.45 20.74
C THR A 341 1.12 -3.17 22.23
N PRO A 342 1.02 -4.19 23.11
CA PRO A 342 1.31 -3.99 24.52
C PRO A 342 2.78 -3.63 24.73
N ALA A 343 3.08 -2.81 25.74
CA ALA A 343 4.46 -2.52 26.12
C ALA A 343 5.20 -3.81 26.54
N LEU A 344 6.49 -3.91 26.21
CA LEU A 344 7.34 -4.98 26.74
C LEU A 344 7.37 -4.87 28.26
N LYS A 345 7.01 -5.96 28.96
CA LYS A 345 7.08 -6.00 30.43
C LYS A 345 8.55 -5.96 30.84
N ALA A 346 8.86 -5.07 31.81
CA ALA A 346 10.19 -4.86 32.35
C ALA A 346 10.75 -6.11 33.06
#